data_AF-A0AA38MNK4-F1
#
_entry.id   AF-A0AA38MNK4-F1
#
_cell.length_a   1.000
_cell.length_b   1.000
_cell.length_c   1.000
_cell.angle_alpha   90.00
_cell.angle_beta   90.00
_cell.angle_gamma   90.00
#
_symmetry.space_group_name_H-M   'P 1'
#
loop_
_entity.id
_entity.type
_entity.pdbx_description
1 polymer ?
#
loop_
_entity_poly.entity_id
_entity_poly.type
_entity_poly.pdbx_seq_one_letter_code
_entity_poly.pdbx_strand_id
1 'polypeptide(L)'
;MSISNEEYLEMMLIYGECNRNAAAAVREYTGRFPNRRHPHQHVFHRLLHRAREEGSFQPSRKGRAGAPRNVRVGAEEQVLENMEADPRRSVRCVAQMSGCSRSTTHRILQERRLHPYHYTRVQHLRPTDYPRRVHFAQWLLRQNELNPDFSRRILFTDECSFSQEGMFNTHNWHFWAHENPHLTRVRAYQERFTINL
;
A
#
# COMPACT_ATOMS: atom_id res chain seq x y z
N MET A 1 19.53 -17.35 10.90
CA MET A 1 20.67 -16.48 10.58
C MET A 1 21.48 -17.10 9.45
N SER A 2 21.88 -16.31 8.46
CA SER A 2 22.74 -16.73 7.35
C SER A 2 24.20 -16.69 7.77
N ILE A 3 25.00 -17.67 7.33
CA ILE A 3 26.46 -17.70 7.55
C ILE A 3 27.09 -16.53 6.78
N SER A 4 27.97 -15.78 7.43
CA SER A 4 28.63 -14.61 6.84
C SER A 4 29.73 -15.00 5.85
N ASN A 5 30.19 -14.06 5.02
CA ASN A 5 31.33 -14.33 4.12
C ASN A 5 32.61 -14.64 4.89
N GLU A 6 32.80 -13.99 6.04
CA GLU A 6 33.94 -14.23 6.91
C GLU A 6 33.94 -15.67 7.45
N GLU A 7 32.78 -16.12 7.95
CA GLU A 7 32.62 -17.49 8.42
C GLU A 7 32.83 -18.51 7.29
N TYR A 8 32.40 -18.20 6.07
CA TYR A 8 32.68 -19.06 4.91
C TYR A 8 34.17 -19.08 4.54
N LEU A 9 34.88 -17.95 4.61
CA LEU A 9 36.32 -17.90 4.35
C LEU A 9 37.07 -18.78 5.36
N GLU A 10 36.78 -18.64 6.64
CA GLU A 10 37.36 -19.48 7.71
C GLU A 10 37.07 -20.97 7.48
N MET A 11 35.83 -21.34 7.10
CA MET A 11 35.47 -22.71 6.75
C MET A 11 36.33 -23.22 5.58
N MET A 12 36.57 -22.39 4.56
CA MET A 12 37.36 -22.76 3.39
C MET A 12 38.84 -22.99 3.75
N LEU A 13 39.40 -22.13 4.60
CA LEU A 13 40.78 -22.25 5.10
C LEU A 13 40.96 -23.52 5.93
N ILE A 14 40.09 -23.75 6.91
CA ILE A 14 40.12 -24.95 7.78
C ILE A 14 39.95 -26.23 6.96
N TYR A 15 39.09 -26.21 5.93
CA TYR A 15 38.95 -27.34 5.02
C TYR A 15 40.22 -27.63 4.23
N GLY A 16 40.96 -26.58 3.84
CA GLY A 16 42.29 -26.70 3.24
C GLY A 16 43.30 -27.32 4.21
N GLU A 17 43.38 -26.81 5.44
CA GLU A 17 44.26 -27.32 6.51
C GLU A 17 43.98 -28.80 6.83
N CYS A 18 42.70 -29.19 6.80
CA CYS A 18 42.28 -30.57 7.03
C CYS A 18 42.47 -31.48 5.79
N ASN A 19 43.34 -31.11 4.85
CA ASN A 19 43.60 -31.87 3.61
C ASN A 19 42.32 -32.21 2.83
N ARG A 20 41.36 -31.27 2.80
CA ARG A 20 40.04 -31.43 2.16
C ARG A 20 39.20 -32.57 2.76
N ASN A 21 39.42 -32.93 4.02
CA ASN A 21 38.56 -33.85 4.75
C ASN A 21 37.46 -33.07 5.49
N ALA A 22 36.22 -33.18 5.01
CA ALA A 22 35.09 -32.43 5.55
C ALA A 22 34.76 -32.81 7.00
N ALA A 23 34.92 -34.09 7.37
CA ALA A 23 34.66 -34.55 8.73
C ALA A 23 35.68 -34.00 9.72
N ALA A 24 36.96 -33.98 9.34
CA ALA A 24 38.01 -33.34 10.13
C ALA A 24 37.80 -31.83 10.23
N ALA A 25 37.45 -31.17 9.12
CA ALA A 25 37.19 -29.74 9.08
C ALA A 25 36.00 -29.32 9.97
N VAL A 26 34.95 -30.14 10.06
CA VAL A 26 33.83 -29.90 11.00
C VAL A 26 34.32 -29.91 12.45
N ARG A 27 35.12 -30.92 12.83
CA ARG A 27 35.65 -31.04 14.20
C ARG A 27 36.54 -29.86 14.54
N GLU A 28 37.44 -29.50 13.63
CA GLU A 28 38.35 -28.38 13.79
C GLU A 28 37.60 -27.04 13.88
N TYR A 29 36.62 -26.81 13.00
CA TYR A 29 35.80 -25.60 13.01
C TYR A 29 34.97 -25.47 14.31
N THR A 30 34.41 -26.60 14.78
CA THR A 30 33.65 -26.65 16.03
C THR A 30 34.55 -26.36 17.23
N GLY A 31 35.78 -26.86 17.24
CA GLY A 31 36.77 -26.60 18.28
C GLY A 31 37.24 -25.14 18.30
N ARG A 32 37.53 -24.54 17.13
CA ARG A 32 37.98 -23.14 17.03
C ARG A 32 36.87 -22.13 17.32
N PHE A 33 35.63 -22.46 16.98
CA PHE A 33 34.49 -21.55 17.10
C PHE A 33 33.30 -22.19 17.86
N PRO A 34 33.43 -22.42 19.17
CA PRO A 34 32.42 -23.14 19.96
C PRO A 34 31.09 -22.37 20.10
N ASN A 35 31.12 -21.04 20.02
CA ASN A 35 29.93 -20.19 20.16
C ASN A 35 29.22 -19.90 18.82
N ARG A 36 29.71 -20.45 17.70
CA ARG A 36 29.13 -20.24 16.37
C ARG A 36 28.29 -21.42 15.94
N ARG A 37 27.52 -21.23 14.86
CA ARG A 37 26.74 -22.31 14.27
C ARG A 37 27.68 -23.31 13.59
N HIS A 38 27.62 -24.56 14.01
CA HIS A 38 28.48 -25.60 13.45
C HIS A 38 28.01 -26.03 12.06
N PRO A 39 28.88 -25.97 11.03
CA PRO A 39 28.55 -26.40 9.69
C PRO A 39 28.47 -27.93 9.63
N HIS A 40 27.58 -28.45 8.79
CA HIS A 40 27.61 -29.86 8.41
C HIS A 40 28.67 -30.07 7.33
N GLN A 41 29.23 -31.28 7.23
CA GLN A 41 30.22 -31.68 6.22
C GLN A 41 29.88 -31.23 4.77
N HIS A 42 28.62 -31.34 4.35
CA HIS A 42 28.18 -30.97 3.01
C HIS A 42 28.29 -29.45 2.71
N VAL A 43 28.34 -28.61 3.75
CA VAL A 43 28.51 -27.16 3.60
C VAL A 43 29.86 -26.83 3.00
N PHE A 44 30.93 -27.54 3.39
CA PHE A 44 32.28 -27.35 2.86
C PHE A 44 32.36 -27.70 1.37
N HIS A 45 31.75 -28.81 0.95
CA HIS A 45 31.69 -29.20 -0.47
C HIS A 45 30.91 -28.18 -1.31
N ARG A 46 29.74 -27.74 -0.82
CA ARG A 46 28.93 -26.71 -1.51
C ARG A 46 29.63 -25.35 -1.55
N LEU A 47 30.37 -25.00 -0.51
CA LEU A 47 31.16 -23.78 -0.47
C LEU A 47 32.26 -23.82 -1.52
N LEU A 48 33.06 -24.90 -1.57
CA LEU A 48 34.14 -25.05 -2.54
C LEU A 48 33.60 -25.04 -3.98
N HIS A 49 32.50 -25.74 -4.23
CA HIS A 49 31.84 -25.73 -5.54
C HIS A 49 31.42 -24.31 -5.93
N ARG A 50 30.72 -23.58 -5.06
CA ARG A 50 30.29 -22.20 -5.37
C ARG A 50 31.46 -21.23 -5.54
N ALA A 51 32.51 -21.38 -4.74
CA ALA A 51 33.73 -20.57 -4.88
C ALA A 51 34.41 -20.80 -6.24
N ARG A 52 34.42 -22.03 -6.75
CA ARG A 52 35.03 -22.39 -8.03
C ARG A 52 34.17 -22.04 -9.23
N GLU A 53 32.90 -22.46 -9.21
CA GLU A 53 32.03 -22.40 -10.39
C GLU A 53 31.28 -21.08 -10.49
N GLU A 54 30.92 -20.47 -9.36
CA GLU A 54 30.10 -19.24 -9.31
C GLU A 54 30.89 -18.01 -8.89
N GLY A 55 32.14 -18.17 -8.42
CA GLY A 55 32.95 -17.08 -7.87
C GLY A 55 32.35 -16.43 -6.62
N SER A 56 31.48 -17.13 -5.88
CA SER A 56 30.71 -16.59 -4.75
C SER A 56 30.71 -17.54 -3.55
N PHE A 57 30.79 -16.99 -2.33
CA PHE A 57 30.60 -17.77 -1.09
C PHE A 57 29.13 -17.86 -0.67
N GLN A 58 28.27 -16.94 -1.10
CA GLN A 58 26.86 -16.91 -0.74
C GLN A 58 26.02 -17.76 -1.69
N PRO A 59 24.97 -18.45 -1.20
CA PRO A 59 24.11 -19.25 -2.06
C PRO A 59 23.40 -18.35 -3.06
N SER A 60 23.39 -18.74 -4.33
CA SER A 60 22.66 -18.01 -5.35
C SER A 60 21.18 -17.91 -4.97
N ARG A 61 20.66 -16.68 -4.99
CA ARG A 61 19.22 -16.40 -4.85
C ARG A 61 18.48 -16.51 -6.19
N LYS A 62 19.19 -16.76 -7.31
CA LYS A 62 18.58 -16.92 -8.63
C LYS A 62 17.68 -18.17 -8.59
N GLY A 63 16.36 -17.95 -8.59
CA GLY A 63 15.34 -19.00 -8.42
C GLY A 63 14.48 -18.88 -7.15
N ARG A 64 14.85 -18.02 -6.19
CA ARG A 64 13.98 -17.62 -5.07
C ARG A 64 13.23 -16.31 -5.31
N ALA A 65 13.41 -15.69 -6.47
CA ALA A 65 12.48 -14.68 -6.94
C ALA A 65 11.19 -15.41 -7.34
N GLY A 66 10.05 -14.98 -6.81
CA GLY A 66 8.75 -15.61 -7.06
C GLY A 66 8.39 -15.68 -8.55
N ALA A 67 7.21 -16.24 -8.81
CA ALA A 67 6.69 -16.61 -10.13
C ALA A 67 7.09 -15.66 -11.30
N PRO A 68 7.40 -16.21 -12.49
CA PRO A 68 7.93 -15.46 -13.62
C PRO A 68 7.02 -14.30 -14.04
N ARG A 69 7.64 -13.15 -14.31
CA ARG A 69 6.98 -11.87 -14.63
C ARG A 69 6.09 -11.94 -15.88
N ASN A 70 6.33 -12.86 -16.81
CA ASN A 70 5.63 -12.92 -18.10
C ASN A 70 4.12 -13.22 -17.98
N VAL A 71 3.71 -14.10 -17.05
CA VAL A 71 2.27 -14.35 -16.78
C VAL A 71 1.58 -13.10 -16.21
N ARG A 72 2.36 -12.20 -15.59
CA ARG A 72 1.85 -10.96 -15.00
C ARG A 72 1.60 -9.87 -16.04
N VAL A 73 2.33 -9.84 -17.16
CA VAL A 73 2.26 -8.72 -18.13
C VAL A 73 0.87 -8.62 -18.76
N GLY A 74 0.30 -9.73 -19.24
CA GLY A 74 -1.06 -9.70 -19.83
C GLY A 74 -2.16 -9.39 -18.80
N ALA A 75 -2.03 -9.91 -17.57
CA ALA A 75 -2.95 -9.56 -16.49
C ALA A 75 -2.82 -8.10 -16.05
N GLU A 76 -1.63 -7.53 -16.13
CA GLU A 76 -1.34 -6.14 -15.79
C GLU A 76 -1.97 -5.16 -16.77
N GLU A 77 -1.79 -5.38 -18.07
CA GLU A 77 -2.42 -4.56 -19.12
C GLU A 77 -3.95 -4.55 -18.95
N GLN A 78 -4.56 -5.72 -18.79
CA GLN A 78 -6.01 -5.81 -18.61
C GLN A 78 -6.49 -5.13 -17.32
N VAL A 79 -5.71 -5.15 -16.23
CA VAL A 79 -6.06 -4.46 -14.98
C VAL A 79 -6.02 -2.95 -15.17
N LEU A 80 -5.00 -2.44 -15.87
CA LEU A 80 -4.82 -1.01 -16.09
C LEU A 80 -5.89 -0.46 -17.04
N GLU A 81 -6.16 -1.14 -18.16
CA GLU A 81 -7.25 -0.76 -19.08
C GLU A 81 -8.61 -0.70 -18.37
N ASN A 82 -8.92 -1.71 -17.53
CA ASN A 82 -10.19 -1.73 -16.80
C ASN A 82 -10.30 -0.61 -15.77
N MET A 83 -9.18 -0.19 -15.18
CA MET A 83 -9.15 0.91 -14.22
C MET A 83 -9.17 2.27 -14.91
N GLU A 84 -8.53 2.42 -16.07
CA GLU A 84 -8.60 3.63 -16.89
C GLU A 84 -10.01 3.85 -17.45
N ALA A 85 -10.68 2.77 -17.89
CA ALA A 85 -12.05 2.84 -18.39
C ALA A 85 -13.06 3.33 -17.34
N ASP A 86 -12.89 2.94 -16.07
CA ASP A 86 -13.67 3.47 -14.96
C ASP A 86 -12.87 3.42 -13.65
N PRO A 87 -12.27 4.56 -13.25
CA PRO A 87 -11.47 4.62 -12.04
C PRO A 87 -12.27 4.51 -10.74
N ARG A 88 -13.60 4.41 -10.80
CA ARG A 88 -14.47 4.23 -9.63
C ARG A 88 -14.65 2.77 -9.25
N ARG A 89 -14.20 1.85 -10.11
CA ARG A 89 -14.37 0.41 -9.89
C ARG A 89 -13.62 -0.05 -8.65
N SER A 90 -14.24 -1.00 -7.95
CA SER A 90 -13.58 -1.68 -6.84
C SER A 90 -12.49 -2.61 -7.36
N VAL A 91 -11.43 -2.81 -6.57
CA VAL A 91 -10.36 -3.79 -6.88
C VAL A 91 -10.93 -5.18 -7.13
N ARG A 92 -12.01 -5.56 -6.43
CA ARG A 92 -12.67 -6.87 -6.62
C ARG A 92 -13.32 -6.98 -8.00
N CYS A 93 -13.99 -5.91 -8.45
CA CYS A 93 -14.59 -5.86 -9.78
C CYS A 93 -13.52 -5.97 -10.86
N VAL A 94 -12.46 -5.16 -10.76
CA VAL A 94 -11.34 -5.21 -11.71
C VAL A 94 -10.66 -6.58 -11.72
N ALA A 95 -10.43 -7.19 -10.54
CA ALA A 95 -9.87 -8.53 -10.43
C ALA A 95 -10.69 -9.58 -11.18
N GLN A 96 -12.03 -9.54 -11.05
CA GLN A 96 -12.94 -10.44 -11.74
C GLN A 96 -12.92 -10.21 -13.26
N MET A 97 -12.93 -8.95 -13.70
CA MET A 97 -12.89 -8.60 -15.13
C MET A 97 -11.57 -9.00 -15.79
N SER A 98 -10.45 -8.86 -15.07
CA SER A 98 -9.11 -9.18 -15.56
C SER A 98 -8.71 -10.64 -15.31
N GLY A 99 -9.58 -11.48 -14.75
CA GLY A 99 -9.31 -12.89 -14.48
C GLY A 99 -8.15 -13.14 -13.50
N CYS A 100 -7.84 -12.19 -12.62
CA CYS A 100 -6.72 -12.28 -11.69
C CYS A 100 -7.17 -12.20 -10.22
N SER A 101 -6.28 -12.59 -9.30
CA SER A 101 -6.61 -12.50 -7.88
C SER A 101 -6.67 -11.05 -7.41
N ARG A 102 -7.54 -10.74 -6.43
CA ARG A 102 -7.63 -9.41 -5.79
C ARG A 102 -6.25 -8.91 -5.32
N SER A 103 -5.44 -9.79 -4.75
CA SER A 103 -4.10 -9.44 -4.25
C SER A 103 -3.17 -9.07 -5.40
N THR A 104 -3.26 -9.77 -6.53
CA THR A 104 -2.50 -9.46 -7.75
C THR A 104 -2.91 -8.10 -8.32
N THR A 105 -4.21 -7.85 -8.47
CA THR A 105 -4.76 -6.57 -8.93
C THR A 105 -4.29 -5.43 -8.04
N HIS A 106 -4.45 -5.56 -6.72
CA HIS A 106 -4.02 -4.52 -5.79
C HIS A 106 -2.51 -4.25 -5.89
N ARG A 107 -1.68 -5.30 -6.01
CA ARG A 107 -0.24 -5.16 -6.18
C ARG A 107 0.13 -4.46 -7.50
N ILE A 108 -0.57 -4.76 -8.60
CA ILE A 108 -0.38 -4.07 -9.89
C ILE A 108 -0.68 -2.58 -9.75
N LEU A 109 -1.83 -2.22 -9.16
CA LEU A 109 -2.21 -0.82 -8.96
C LEU A 109 -1.16 -0.07 -8.12
N GLN A 110 -0.67 -0.67 -7.04
CA GLN A 110 0.38 -0.08 -6.20
C GLN A 110 1.72 0.09 -6.92
N GLU A 111 2.16 -0.91 -7.69
CA GLU A 111 3.39 -0.81 -8.50
C GLU A 111 3.30 0.28 -9.58
N ARG A 112 2.08 0.53 -10.08
CA ARG A 112 1.78 1.62 -11.02
C ARG A 112 1.42 2.94 -10.36
N ARG A 113 1.52 3.04 -9.03
CA ARG A 113 1.24 4.25 -8.25
C ARG A 113 -0.17 4.80 -8.43
N LEU A 114 -1.13 3.90 -8.70
CA LEU A 114 -2.55 4.24 -8.64
C LEU A 114 -3.03 4.10 -7.19
N HIS A 115 -3.58 5.19 -6.66
CA HIS A 115 -4.04 5.29 -5.29
C HIS A 115 -5.56 5.50 -5.23
N PRO A 116 -6.26 4.88 -4.27
CA PRO A 116 -7.67 5.10 -4.09
C PRO A 116 -7.91 6.38 -3.27
N TYR A 117 -8.56 7.37 -3.88
CA TYR A 117 -8.96 8.61 -3.22
C TYR A 117 -10.44 8.57 -2.86
N HIS A 118 -10.78 8.99 -1.65
CA HIS A 118 -12.16 9.11 -1.20
C HIS A 118 -12.83 10.41 -1.66
N TYR A 119 -14.13 10.33 -1.89
CA TYR A 119 -14.94 11.51 -2.14
C TYR A 119 -15.14 12.32 -0.85
N THR A 120 -14.86 13.62 -0.94
CA THR A 120 -15.19 14.58 0.12
C THR A 120 -16.66 14.94 0.03
N ARG A 121 -17.41 14.78 1.12
CA ARG A 121 -18.82 15.20 1.16
C ARG A 121 -18.89 16.73 1.26
N VAL A 122 -19.64 17.36 0.38
CA VAL A 122 -19.88 18.81 0.40
C VAL A 122 -21.38 19.10 0.38
N GLN A 123 -21.80 20.20 0.98
CA GLN A 123 -23.18 20.66 0.91
C GLN A 123 -23.48 21.18 -0.50
N HIS A 124 -24.71 20.96 -0.98
CA HIS A 124 -25.18 21.61 -2.19
C HIS A 124 -25.35 23.11 -1.94
N LEU A 125 -24.56 23.93 -2.63
CA LEU A 125 -24.66 25.38 -2.60
C LEU A 125 -25.12 25.87 -3.97
N ARG A 126 -26.12 26.74 -3.99
CA ARG A 126 -26.50 27.48 -5.19
C ARG A 126 -25.50 28.60 -5.44
N PRO A 127 -25.33 29.06 -6.70
CA PRO A 127 -24.49 30.22 -7.01
C PRO A 127 -24.82 31.47 -6.15
N THR A 128 -26.09 31.64 -5.79
CA THR A 128 -26.57 32.74 -4.93
C THR A 128 -26.16 32.62 -3.46
N ASP A 129 -25.81 31.41 -2.99
CA ASP A 129 -25.43 31.19 -1.59
C ASP A 129 -24.01 31.69 -1.31
N TYR A 130 -23.11 31.59 -2.29
CA TYR A 130 -21.72 32.03 -2.13
C TYR A 130 -21.59 33.49 -1.65
N PRO A 131 -22.18 34.50 -2.32
CA PRO A 131 -22.10 35.88 -1.85
C PRO A 131 -22.80 36.08 -0.50
N ARG A 132 -23.92 35.40 -0.24
CA ARG A 132 -24.63 35.48 1.05
C ARG A 132 -23.78 34.95 2.20
N ARG A 133 -23.07 33.84 1.99
CA ARG A 133 -22.17 33.25 2.99
C ARG A 133 -20.96 34.13 3.26
N VAL A 134 -20.37 34.73 2.23
CA VAL A 134 -19.26 35.68 2.40
C VAL A 134 -19.73 36.92 3.17
N HIS A 135 -20.88 37.50 2.80
CA HIS A 135 -21.44 38.65 3.50
C HIS A 135 -21.73 38.34 4.96
N PHE A 136 -22.33 37.17 5.25
CA PHE A 136 -22.57 36.73 6.63
C PHE A 136 -21.26 36.57 7.43
N ALA A 137 -20.24 35.93 6.83
CA ALA A 137 -18.95 35.75 7.49
C ALA A 137 -18.28 37.10 7.80
N GLN A 138 -18.30 38.03 6.85
CA GLN A 138 -17.78 39.39 7.04
C GLN A 138 -18.54 40.15 8.12
N TRP A 139 -19.87 40.07 8.11
CA TRP A 139 -20.72 40.66 9.15
C TRP A 139 -20.38 40.10 10.53
N LEU A 140 -20.24 38.77 10.65
CA LEU A 140 -19.91 38.10 11.91
C LEU A 140 -18.54 38.52 12.44
N LEU A 141 -17.54 38.63 11.55
CA LEU A 141 -16.20 39.13 11.91
C LEU A 141 -16.29 40.56 12.45
N ARG A 142 -17.03 41.45 11.79
CA ARG A 142 -17.21 42.83 12.24
C ARG A 142 -17.93 42.93 13.59
N GLN A 143 -18.93 42.09 13.85
CA GLN A 143 -19.59 42.06 15.16
C GLN A 143 -18.62 41.65 16.28
N ASN A 144 -17.72 40.69 16.01
CA ASN A 144 -16.67 40.31 16.96
C ASN A 144 -15.62 41.41 17.18
N GLU A 145 -15.30 42.22 16.16
CA GLU A 145 -14.40 43.38 16.32
C GLU A 145 -15.02 44.46 17.22
N LEU A 146 -16.31 44.74 17.03
CA LEU A 146 -17.03 45.74 17.83
C LEU A 146 -17.27 45.27 19.27
N ASN A 147 -17.45 43.96 19.45
CA ASN A 147 -17.65 43.35 20.75
C ASN A 147 -16.96 41.98 20.78
N PRO A 148 -15.78 41.85 21.42
CA PRO A 148 -15.06 40.59 21.51
C PRO A 148 -15.85 39.43 22.14
N ASP A 149 -16.85 39.73 22.99
CA ASP A 149 -17.71 38.73 23.63
C ASP A 149 -18.92 38.32 22.79
N PHE A 150 -19.12 38.90 21.60
CA PHE A 150 -20.29 38.65 20.76
C PHE A 150 -20.48 37.16 20.45
N SER A 151 -19.42 36.50 19.99
CA SER A 151 -19.43 35.06 19.69
C SER A 151 -19.88 34.17 20.87
N ARG A 152 -19.54 34.56 22.12
CA ARG A 152 -19.90 33.81 23.34
C ARG A 152 -21.40 33.87 23.66
N ARG A 153 -22.12 34.82 23.06
CA ARG A 153 -23.56 35.02 23.26
C ARG A 153 -24.40 34.37 22.17
N ILE A 154 -23.77 33.76 21.15
CA ILE A 154 -24.46 33.05 20.08
C ILE A 154 -24.80 31.64 20.55
N LEU A 155 -26.08 31.29 20.51
CA LEU A 155 -26.55 29.91 20.67
C LEU A 155 -26.90 29.35 19.30
N PHE A 156 -26.22 28.27 18.90
CA PHE A 156 -26.54 27.54 17.68
C PHE A 156 -27.49 26.39 18.01
N THR A 157 -28.55 26.26 17.22
CA THR A 157 -29.48 25.13 17.25
C THR A 157 -29.48 24.48 15.88
N ASP A 158 -29.52 23.15 15.82
CA ASP A 158 -29.77 22.42 14.58
C ASP A 158 -31.03 21.55 14.69
N GLU A 159 -31.57 21.20 13.53
CA GLU A 159 -32.60 20.16 13.41
C GLU A 159 -32.03 19.02 12.58
N CYS A 160 -32.07 17.80 13.13
CA CYS A 160 -31.67 16.60 12.41
C CYS A 160 -32.89 15.95 11.74
N SER A 161 -32.88 15.88 10.41
CA SER A 161 -33.92 15.18 9.63
C SER A 161 -33.40 13.82 9.15
N PHE A 162 -34.11 12.74 9.49
CA PHE A 162 -33.85 11.41 8.94
C PHE A 162 -34.59 11.25 7.60
N SER A 163 -33.85 11.07 6.51
CA SER A 163 -34.44 10.78 5.19
C SER A 163 -34.43 9.28 4.91
N GLN A 164 -35.36 8.82 4.07
CA GLN A 164 -35.35 7.44 3.52
C GLN A 164 -34.25 7.20 2.48
N GLU A 165 -33.49 8.24 2.12
CA GLU A 165 -32.30 8.11 1.28
C GLU A 165 -31.27 7.29 2.07
N GLY A 166 -31.21 5.97 1.79
CA GLY A 166 -30.51 4.98 2.61
C GLY A 166 -29.10 5.35 3.07
N MET A 167 -28.61 4.68 4.10
CA MET A 167 -27.25 4.89 4.62
C MET A 167 -26.20 4.57 3.54
N PHE A 168 -25.71 5.61 2.85
CA PHE A 168 -24.69 5.46 1.82
C PHE A 168 -23.34 5.13 2.45
N ASN A 169 -22.83 3.93 2.16
CA ASN A 169 -21.50 3.52 2.58
C ASN A 169 -20.41 4.26 1.78
N THR A 170 -19.87 5.34 2.35
CA THR A 170 -18.78 6.11 1.74
C THR A 170 -17.48 5.34 1.59
N HIS A 171 -17.31 4.24 2.32
CA HIS A 171 -16.11 3.44 2.23
C HIS A 171 -15.98 2.73 0.88
N ASN A 172 -17.07 2.61 0.11
CA ASN A 172 -17.03 2.01 -1.22
C ASN A 172 -16.85 3.05 -2.34
N TRP A 173 -16.82 4.34 -1.99
CA TRP A 173 -16.67 5.44 -2.95
C TRP A 173 -15.20 5.87 -3.01
N HIS A 174 -14.49 5.27 -3.95
CA HIS A 174 -13.12 5.59 -4.25
C HIS A 174 -12.97 5.93 -5.73
N PHE A 175 -11.91 6.67 -6.03
CA PHE A 175 -11.46 6.92 -7.37
C PHE A 175 -9.96 6.66 -7.43
N TRP A 176 -9.54 5.81 -8.35
CA TRP A 176 -8.15 5.45 -8.53
C TRP A 176 -7.46 6.48 -9.42
N ALA A 177 -6.41 7.11 -8.92
CA ALA A 177 -5.63 8.08 -9.67
C ALA A 177 -4.17 8.11 -9.21
N HIS A 178 -3.30 8.69 -10.04
CA HIS A 178 -1.91 8.94 -9.66
C HIS A 178 -1.82 10.06 -8.62
N GLU A 179 -2.63 11.11 -8.79
CA GLU A 179 -2.71 12.26 -7.92
C GLU A 179 -4.14 12.47 -7.40
N ASN A 180 -4.28 13.18 -6.28
CA ASN A 180 -5.58 13.41 -5.67
C ASN A 180 -6.45 14.33 -6.57
N PRO A 181 -7.58 13.86 -7.11
CA PRO A 181 -8.43 14.70 -7.95
C PRO A 181 -9.34 15.65 -7.15
N HIS A 182 -9.20 15.69 -5.81
CA HIS A 182 -10.03 16.49 -4.90
C HIS A 182 -11.53 16.29 -5.16
N LEU A 183 -11.92 15.03 -5.34
CA LEU A 183 -13.28 14.68 -5.69
C LEU A 183 -14.24 15.07 -4.59
N THR A 184 -15.28 15.80 -4.99
CA THR A 184 -16.36 16.17 -4.11
C THR A 184 -17.63 15.43 -4.49
N ARG A 185 -18.45 15.14 -3.50
CA ARG A 185 -19.80 14.63 -3.70
C ARG A 185 -20.77 15.50 -2.95
N VAL A 186 -21.71 16.04 -3.71
CA VAL A 186 -22.73 16.92 -3.18
C VAL A 186 -23.79 16.12 -2.41
N ARG A 187 -24.18 16.63 -1.25
CA ARG A 187 -25.21 16.10 -0.34
C ARG A 187 -26.06 17.26 0.15
N ALA A 188 -27.20 16.94 0.77
CA ALA A 188 -28.11 17.93 1.36
C ALA A 188 -28.54 19.00 0.32
N TYR A 189 -29.13 18.53 -0.78
CA TYR A 189 -29.81 19.40 -1.72
C TYR A 189 -30.91 20.18 -0.97
N GLN A 190 -30.97 21.48 -1.21
CA GLN A 190 -31.94 22.37 -0.56
C GLN A 190 -33.38 22.07 -1.01
N GLU A 191 -33.54 21.57 -2.23
CA GLU A 191 -34.79 21.02 -2.73
C GLU A 191 -34.75 19.50 -2.60
N ARG A 192 -35.76 18.92 -1.95
CA ARG A 192 -36.00 17.48 -1.93
C ARG A 192 -37.21 17.19 -2.80
N PHE A 193 -37.04 16.30 -3.76
CA PHE A 193 -38.15 15.83 -4.58
C PHE A 193 -39.04 14.92 -3.75
N THR A 194 -40.32 15.27 -3.62
CA THR A 194 -41.34 14.47 -2.92
C THR A 194 -42.44 14.12 -3.90
N ILE A 195 -42.69 12.82 -4.11
CA ILE A 195 -43.90 12.34 -4.78
C ILE A 195 -44.91 12.04 -3.68
N ASN A 196 -46.09 12.65 -3.76
CA ASN A 196 -47.25 12.18 -2.99
C ASN A 196 -47.84 10.99 -3.75
N LEU A 197 -47.82 9.82 -3.13
CA LEU A 197 -48.54 8.63 -3.61
C LEU A 197 -49.95 8.62 -3.01
#